data_AF-A0A1H6U9X1-F1
#
_entry.id   AF-A0A1H6U9X1-F1
#
_cell.length_a   1.000
_cell.length_b   1.000
_cell.length_c   1.000
_cell.angle_alpha   90.00
_cell.angle_beta   90.00
_cell.angle_gamma   90.00
#
_symmetry.space_group_name_H-M   'P 1'
#
loop_
_entity.id
_entity.type
_entity.pdbx_description
1 polymer ?
#
loop_
_entity_poly.entity_id
_entity_poly.type
_entity_poly.pdbx_seq_one_letter_code
_entity_poly.pdbx_strand_id
1 'polypeptide(L)'
;MDQQRLTDYIIAAASFYGIIPMEKVSQLFKEHTGIGFHKREVRKFAEMKSAALEAHGVILYGDTFVHELIDRAGAVELYLERTYRKRYYVPELEEMLRYRDESYIEMNEQARTLAAFLREEMQYDEVKTESVLIDVKMAADEPGANLFMNLLLNLDLTHFEERPEEDLGKFIYLAQGMFNHSRSWIHRGRTPLEADEPLVLPDASIRFTEAKTRELIRYIQALVHLYGVVPASKIAEIYNAQNNSDVQAIELLALTRSLIPAAWLINSRISLRNQSFTAQAITGRGDLEKLQTETAGKPYYIPEKQELLRYAKDDYFEETLQSEALRKYTERHFFRGRPKDLSVWMGHAQNLCLHGYPPAQAFSSLLEFGGIVPASEQQTRELIELFFDMVNHSRTWDNRGHTPVEMRKRQSRMPLAGVQREEMHSTDSIKVGRNDPCPCGSGQKYKKCCGK
;
A
#
# COMPACT_ATOMS: atom_id res chain seq x y z
N MET A 1 23.54 29.55 27.99
CA MET A 1 23.15 28.87 26.73
C MET A 1 21.65 28.98 26.65
N ASP A 2 21.08 29.68 25.68
CA ASP A 2 19.62 29.68 25.53
C ASP A 2 19.22 28.34 24.88
N GLN A 3 19.28 27.29 25.70
CA GLN A 3 19.03 25.91 25.31
C GLN A 3 17.64 25.74 24.71
N GLN A 4 16.68 26.57 25.15
CA GLN A 4 15.33 26.53 24.65
C GLN A 4 15.29 27.03 23.20
N ARG A 5 15.93 28.17 22.90
CA ARG A 5 16.02 28.69 21.51
C ARG A 5 16.64 27.68 20.54
N LEU A 6 17.72 27.01 20.94
CA LEU A 6 18.34 26.00 20.06
C LEU A 6 17.44 24.76 19.90
N THR A 7 16.73 24.34 20.94
CA THR A 7 15.74 23.26 20.86
C THR A 7 14.63 23.61 19.87
N ASP A 8 14.00 24.78 20.04
CA ASP A 8 12.89 25.23 19.19
C ASP A 8 13.32 25.39 17.74
N TYR A 9 14.56 25.85 17.52
CA TYR A 9 15.12 25.97 16.18
C TYR A 9 15.39 24.61 15.52
N ILE A 10 15.91 23.63 16.28
CA ILE A 10 16.13 22.28 15.75
C ILE A 10 14.80 21.64 15.35
N ILE A 11 13.77 21.77 16.19
CA ILE A 11 12.41 21.27 15.91
C ILE A 11 11.88 21.92 14.62
N ALA A 12 11.85 23.25 14.58
CA ALA A 12 11.39 23.99 13.42
C ALA A 12 12.15 23.62 12.13
N ALA A 13 13.48 23.50 12.19
CA ALA A 13 14.29 23.16 11.04
C ALA A 13 14.06 21.71 10.57
N ALA A 14 13.86 20.75 11.49
CA ALA A 14 13.52 19.38 11.13
C ALA A 14 12.13 19.29 10.48
N SER A 15 11.13 19.99 11.02
CA SER A 15 9.78 20.07 10.46
C SER A 15 9.70 20.85 9.15
N PHE A 16 10.60 21.80 8.90
CA PHE A 16 10.65 22.56 7.66
C PHE A 16 11.40 21.84 6.52
N TYR A 17 12.49 21.14 6.84
CA TYR A 17 13.35 20.50 5.83
C TYR A 17 13.16 18.99 5.71
N GLY A 18 12.49 18.34 6.67
CA GLY A 18 12.37 16.89 6.80
C GLY A 18 13.67 16.23 7.26
N ILE A 19 14.78 16.51 6.57
CA ILE A 19 16.13 16.03 6.90
C ILE A 19 17.10 17.22 6.90
N ILE A 20 17.82 17.45 7.99
CA ILE A 20 18.84 18.51 8.06
C ILE A 20 20.10 18.10 8.83
N PRO A 21 21.31 18.22 8.24
CA PRO A 21 22.55 17.97 8.95
C PRO A 21 22.79 18.95 10.10
N MET A 22 23.40 18.48 11.19
CA MET A 22 23.77 19.30 12.35
C MET A 22 24.66 20.50 11.98
N GLU A 23 25.55 20.32 10.98
CA GLU A 23 26.39 21.41 10.44
C GLU A 23 25.53 22.52 9.83
N LYS A 24 24.46 22.15 9.12
CA LYS A 24 23.57 23.12 8.47
C LYS A 24 22.72 23.85 9.52
N VAL A 25 22.24 23.16 10.55
CA VAL A 25 21.57 23.80 11.70
C VAL A 25 22.50 24.82 12.36
N SER A 26 23.75 24.44 12.65
CA SER A 26 24.77 25.33 13.21
C SER A 26 24.96 26.60 12.35
N GLN A 27 25.09 26.42 11.03
CA GLN A 27 25.22 27.52 10.09
C GLN A 27 24.00 28.46 10.15
N LEU A 28 22.80 27.93 9.94
CA LEU A 28 21.59 28.74 9.83
C LEU A 28 21.23 29.41 11.17
N PHE A 29 21.42 28.71 12.29
CA PHE A 29 21.21 29.29 13.62
C PHE A 29 22.13 30.49 13.86
N LYS A 30 23.39 30.40 13.45
CA LYS A 30 24.34 31.52 13.51
C LYS A 30 23.91 32.68 12.62
N GLU A 31 23.48 32.40 11.39
CA GLU A 31 23.00 33.41 10.44
C GLU A 31 21.78 34.16 11.01
N HIS A 32 20.83 33.46 11.65
CA HIS A 32 19.61 34.07 12.17
C HIS A 32 19.78 34.76 13.53
N THR A 33 20.67 34.28 14.39
CA THR A 33 20.76 34.75 15.79
C THR A 33 22.05 35.47 16.13
N GLY A 34 23.05 35.41 15.26
CA GLY A 34 24.43 35.84 15.54
C GLY A 34 25.22 34.90 16.46
N ILE A 35 24.59 33.86 17.02
CA ILE A 35 25.20 32.92 17.96
C ILE A 35 25.69 31.69 17.20
N GLY A 36 27.01 31.48 17.16
CA GLY A 36 27.61 30.32 16.51
C GLY A 36 27.82 29.15 17.47
N PHE A 37 27.53 27.94 16.99
CA PHE A 37 27.91 26.68 17.64
C PHE A 37 28.72 25.83 16.67
N HIS A 38 29.74 25.12 17.14
CA HIS A 38 30.36 24.08 16.32
C HIS A 38 29.47 22.85 16.24
N LYS A 39 29.54 22.09 15.15
CA LYS A 39 28.81 20.82 14.97
C LYS A 39 28.94 19.87 16.16
N ARG A 40 30.13 19.76 16.76
CA ARG A 40 30.37 18.91 17.95
C ARG A 40 29.56 19.36 19.17
N GLU A 41 29.32 20.67 19.31
CA GLU A 41 28.50 21.22 20.39
C GLU A 41 27.02 20.95 20.14
N VAL A 42 26.56 21.13 18.90
CA VAL A 42 25.18 20.77 18.49
C VAL A 42 24.92 19.29 18.72
N ARG A 43 25.86 18.41 18.36
CA ARG A 43 25.76 16.96 18.60
C ARG A 43 25.62 16.63 20.08
N LYS A 44 26.53 17.12 20.93
CA LYS A 44 26.46 16.89 22.39
C LYS A 44 25.16 17.41 22.99
N PHE A 45 24.70 18.57 22.50
CA PHE A 45 23.43 19.15 22.91
C PHE A 45 22.25 18.24 22.52
N ALA A 46 22.22 17.78 21.27
CA ALA A 46 21.20 16.89 20.75
C ALA A 46 21.15 15.56 21.52
N GLU A 47 22.30 14.93 21.77
CA GLU A 47 22.41 13.70 22.57
C GLU A 47 21.86 13.91 24.00
N MET A 48 22.16 15.05 24.63
CA MET A 48 21.63 15.40 25.96
C MET A 48 20.12 15.69 25.95
N LYS A 49 19.57 16.16 24.83
CA LYS A 49 18.17 16.56 24.67
C LYS A 49 17.35 15.58 23.83
N SER A 50 17.86 14.37 23.57
CA SER A 50 17.25 13.37 22.68
C SER A 50 15.76 13.16 22.96
N ALA A 51 15.41 12.89 24.22
CA ALA A 51 14.02 12.66 24.62
C ALA A 51 13.10 13.88 24.38
N ALA A 52 13.62 15.12 24.50
CA ALA A 52 12.85 16.33 24.25
C ALA A 52 12.65 16.58 22.75
N LEU A 53 13.65 16.24 21.93
CA LEU A 53 13.60 16.31 20.47
C LEU A 53 12.66 15.23 19.90
N GLU A 54 12.78 13.99 20.38
CA GLU A 54 11.91 12.87 20.01
C GLU A 54 10.44 13.14 20.37
N ALA A 55 10.18 13.77 21.52
CA ALA A 55 8.82 14.18 21.91
C ALA A 55 8.18 15.22 20.95
N HIS A 56 8.98 15.84 20.08
CA HIS A 56 8.54 16.76 19.02
C HIS A 56 8.94 16.23 17.64
N GLY A 57 8.98 14.91 17.46
CA GLY A 57 9.13 14.31 16.14
C GLY A 57 10.52 14.44 15.51
N VAL A 58 11.57 14.73 16.28
CA VAL A 58 12.94 14.85 15.76
C VAL A 58 13.81 13.68 16.21
N ILE A 59 14.24 12.88 15.24
CA ILE A 59 15.08 11.69 15.42
C ILE A 59 16.53 12.01 15.08
N LEU A 60 17.46 11.50 15.89
CA LEU A 60 18.89 11.61 15.64
C LEU A 60 19.37 10.46 14.75
N TYR A 61 19.78 10.78 13.53
CA TYR A 61 20.35 9.82 12.59
C TYR A 61 21.80 10.20 12.26
N GLY A 62 22.74 9.67 13.06
CA GLY A 62 24.16 9.98 12.93
C GLY A 62 24.49 11.46 13.20
N ASP A 63 24.76 12.24 12.16
CA ASP A 63 25.05 13.69 12.20
C ASP A 63 23.89 14.55 11.67
N THR A 64 22.70 13.96 11.61
CA THR A 64 21.53 14.53 10.94
C THR A 64 20.32 14.47 11.85
N PHE A 65 19.50 15.52 11.81
CA PHE A 65 18.16 15.52 12.37
C PHE A 65 17.18 15.07 11.28
N VAL A 66 16.35 14.10 11.62
CA VAL A 66 15.37 13.49 10.72
C VAL A 66 13.99 13.63 11.34
N HIS A 67 13.02 14.09 10.56
CA HIS A 67 11.63 14.12 10.98
C HIS A 67 11.09 12.70 11.16
N GLU A 68 10.32 12.48 12.23
CA GLU A 68 9.84 11.15 12.63
C GLU A 68 9.07 10.42 11.54
N LEU A 69 8.27 11.13 10.74
CA LEU A 69 7.51 10.54 9.63
C LEU A 69 8.43 9.90 8.59
N ILE A 70 9.59 10.49 8.33
CA ILE A 70 10.59 9.95 7.40
C ILE A 70 11.26 8.70 8.00
N ASP A 71 11.61 8.76 9.29
CA ASP A 71 12.24 7.65 10.00
C ASP A 71 11.31 6.43 10.10
N ARG A 72 10.06 6.64 10.55
CA ARG A 72 9.04 5.59 10.65
C ARG A 72 8.73 4.94 9.29
N ALA A 73 8.77 5.72 8.21
CA ALA A 73 8.59 5.21 6.86
C ALA A 73 9.81 4.45 6.32
N GLY A 74 10.95 4.45 7.03
CA GLY A 74 12.21 3.89 6.54
C GLY A 74 12.73 4.61 5.30
N ALA A 75 12.36 5.87 5.10
CA ALA A 75 12.54 6.59 3.84
C ALA A 75 13.76 7.54 3.83
N VAL A 76 14.59 7.52 4.87
CA VAL A 76 15.74 8.44 5.03
C VAL A 76 16.61 8.50 3.78
N GLU A 77 17.02 7.35 3.24
CA GLU A 77 17.89 7.29 2.05
C GLU A 77 17.18 7.84 0.80
N LEU A 78 15.90 7.54 0.62
CA LEU A 78 15.11 8.04 -0.51
C LEU A 78 15.02 9.57 -0.49
N TYR A 79 14.81 10.18 0.68
CA TYR A 79 14.81 11.64 0.81
C TYR A 79 16.21 12.24 0.60
N LEU A 80 17.28 11.59 1.08
CA LEU A 80 18.65 12.02 0.84
C LEU A 80 18.99 12.02 -0.66
N GLU A 81 18.59 10.97 -1.39
CA GLU A 81 18.69 10.88 -2.85
C GLU A 81 17.88 11.98 -3.53
N ARG A 82 16.59 12.12 -3.17
CA ARG A 82 15.66 13.08 -3.78
C ARG A 82 16.09 14.53 -3.59
N THR A 83 16.75 14.83 -2.48
CA THR A 83 17.23 16.18 -2.14
C THR A 83 18.70 16.40 -2.45
N TYR A 84 19.39 15.42 -3.05
CA TYR A 84 20.81 15.51 -3.38
C TYR A 84 21.08 16.70 -4.30
N ARG A 85 22.10 17.50 -3.97
CA ARG A 85 22.51 18.74 -4.67
C ARG A 85 21.46 19.87 -4.71
N LYS A 86 20.27 19.70 -4.14
CA LYS A 86 19.31 20.82 -3.99
C LYS A 86 19.81 21.81 -2.93
N ARG A 87 19.60 23.10 -3.18
CA ARG A 87 19.95 24.17 -2.23
C ARG A 87 18.83 24.36 -1.22
N TYR A 88 19.21 24.64 0.01
CA TYR A 88 18.28 25.07 1.05
C TYR A 88 17.69 26.44 0.70
N TYR A 89 16.37 26.55 0.75
CA TYR A 89 15.71 27.84 0.96
C TYR A 89 15.89 28.24 2.41
N VAL A 90 16.29 29.49 2.66
CA VAL A 90 16.51 30.00 4.02
C VAL A 90 15.46 31.07 4.27
N PRO A 91 14.39 30.75 5.02
CA PRO A 91 13.38 31.73 5.41
C PRO A 91 13.91 32.68 6.49
N GLU A 92 13.20 33.78 6.73
CA GLU A 92 13.45 34.62 7.90
C GLU A 92 13.26 33.82 9.21
N LEU A 93 13.87 34.28 10.31
CA LEU A 93 13.83 33.55 11.59
C LEU A 93 12.40 33.34 12.10
N GLU A 94 11.57 34.37 12.04
CA GLU A 94 10.18 34.29 12.49
C GLU A 94 9.36 33.32 11.63
N GLU A 95 9.62 33.25 10.33
CA GLU A 95 8.97 32.28 9.43
C GLU A 95 9.44 30.86 9.76
N MET A 96 10.75 30.63 9.92
CA MET A 96 11.30 29.33 10.33
C MET A 96 10.62 28.83 11.60
N LEU A 97 10.55 29.66 12.64
CA LEU A 97 10.04 29.25 13.95
C LEU A 97 8.54 28.89 13.96
N ARG A 98 7.76 29.31 12.95
CA ARG A 98 6.35 28.87 12.82
C ARG A 98 6.24 27.38 12.56
N TYR A 99 7.20 26.80 11.84
CA TYR A 99 7.26 25.36 11.56
C TYR A 99 7.61 24.51 12.79
N ARG A 100 7.84 25.11 13.95
CA ARG A 100 7.83 24.38 15.22
C ARG A 100 6.45 23.74 15.48
N ASP A 101 5.39 24.33 14.95
CA ASP A 101 4.08 23.72 14.87
C ASP A 101 3.96 22.96 13.55
N GLU A 102 3.87 21.63 13.62
CA GLU A 102 3.77 20.76 12.45
C GLU A 102 2.46 20.97 11.67
N SER A 103 1.42 21.49 12.33
CA SER A 103 0.14 21.84 11.70
C SER A 103 0.18 23.21 11.00
N TYR A 104 1.28 23.95 11.12
CA TYR A 104 1.40 25.26 10.50
C TYR A 104 1.25 25.19 8.98
N ILE A 105 0.23 25.90 8.48
CA ILE A 105 0.00 26.11 7.05
C ILE A 105 0.28 27.58 6.73
N GLU A 106 1.16 27.80 5.77
CA GLU A 106 1.31 29.13 5.17
C GLU A 106 0.05 29.46 4.36
N MET A 107 -0.83 30.29 4.93
CA MET A 107 -2.04 30.76 4.26
C MET A 107 -1.70 31.78 3.18
N ASN A 108 -1.13 31.33 2.06
CA ASN A 108 -0.94 32.11 0.84
C ASN A 108 -2.27 32.25 0.06
N GLU A 109 -2.23 32.84 -1.13
CA GLU A 109 -3.43 33.02 -1.96
C GLU A 109 -4.09 31.67 -2.29
N GLN A 110 -3.31 30.68 -2.71
CA GLN A 110 -3.79 29.38 -3.15
C GLN A 110 -4.41 28.57 -2.01
N ALA A 111 -3.78 28.56 -0.83
CA ALA A 111 -4.33 27.92 0.36
C ALA A 111 -5.65 28.57 0.80
N ARG A 112 -5.75 29.91 0.75
CA ARG A 112 -7.01 30.63 1.02
C ARG A 112 -8.10 30.31 0.02
N THR A 113 -7.77 30.22 -1.27
CA THR A 113 -8.74 29.87 -2.32
C THR A 113 -9.26 28.45 -2.14
N LEU A 114 -8.39 27.48 -1.84
CA LEU A 114 -8.81 26.11 -1.53
C LEU A 114 -9.69 26.08 -0.27
N ALA A 115 -9.28 26.75 0.81
CA ALA A 115 -10.05 26.81 2.05
C ALA A 115 -11.44 27.47 1.87
N ALA A 116 -11.55 28.48 1.01
CA ALA A 116 -12.84 29.09 0.67
C ALA A 116 -13.74 28.10 -0.08
N PHE A 117 -13.21 27.44 -1.11
CA PHE A 117 -13.95 26.40 -1.85
C PHE A 117 -14.47 25.28 -0.94
N LEU A 118 -13.62 24.78 -0.04
CA LEU A 118 -13.99 23.72 0.90
C LEU A 118 -15.13 24.13 1.84
N ARG A 119 -15.10 25.36 2.36
CA ARG A 119 -16.14 25.84 3.29
C ARG A 119 -17.42 26.26 2.58
N GLU A 120 -17.30 26.99 1.48
CA GLU A 120 -18.43 27.65 0.82
C GLU A 120 -19.16 26.71 -0.16
N GLU A 121 -18.44 25.87 -0.89
CA GLU A 121 -19.02 24.99 -1.92
C GLU A 121 -19.09 23.53 -1.45
N MET A 122 -18.07 23.03 -0.75
CA MET A 122 -18.09 21.67 -0.20
C MET A 122 -18.79 21.55 1.16
N GLN A 123 -19.05 22.68 1.83
CA GLN A 123 -19.68 22.76 3.16
C GLN A 123 -18.90 22.01 4.25
N TYR A 124 -17.57 21.99 4.14
CA TYR A 124 -16.71 21.41 5.18
C TYR A 124 -16.65 22.35 6.38
N ASP A 125 -16.62 21.78 7.59
CA ASP A 125 -16.32 22.54 8.79
C ASP A 125 -14.82 22.93 8.84
N GLU A 126 -14.45 23.72 9.84
CA GLU A 126 -13.08 24.22 9.97
C GLU A 126 -12.07 23.08 10.15
N VAL A 127 -12.41 22.06 10.94
CA VAL A 127 -11.54 20.91 11.23
C VAL A 127 -11.27 20.11 9.96
N LYS A 128 -12.30 19.79 9.19
CA LYS A 128 -12.16 19.06 7.93
C LYS A 128 -11.45 19.90 6.87
N THR A 129 -11.70 21.22 6.85
CA THR A 129 -10.99 22.14 5.96
C THR A 129 -9.50 22.13 6.26
N GLU A 130 -9.11 22.32 7.51
CA GLU A 130 -7.72 22.29 7.96
C GLU A 130 -7.05 20.95 7.66
N SER A 131 -7.74 19.83 7.92
CA SER A 131 -7.25 18.48 7.57
C SER A 131 -6.87 18.38 6.09
N VAL A 132 -7.73 18.83 5.17
CA VAL A 132 -7.43 18.77 3.73
C VAL A 132 -6.25 19.64 3.35
N LEU A 133 -6.11 20.82 3.97
CA LEU A 133 -4.94 21.68 3.74
C LEU A 133 -3.64 21.02 4.23
N ILE A 134 -3.69 20.34 5.38
CA ILE A 134 -2.57 19.54 5.90
C ILE A 134 -2.24 18.41 4.92
N ASP A 135 -3.24 17.67 4.43
CA ASP A 135 -3.05 16.57 3.48
C ASP A 135 -2.36 17.04 2.18
N VAL A 136 -2.76 18.20 1.65
CA VAL A 136 -2.11 18.81 0.47
C VAL A 136 -0.67 19.20 0.77
N LYS A 137 -0.39 19.77 1.95
CA LYS A 137 0.97 20.10 2.38
C LYS A 137 1.83 18.83 2.50
N MET A 138 1.32 17.81 3.18
CA MET A 138 2.02 16.53 3.36
C MET A 138 2.29 15.84 2.03
N ALA A 139 1.36 15.91 1.08
CA ALA A 139 1.59 15.40 -0.27
C ALA A 139 2.79 16.07 -0.97
N ALA A 140 3.04 17.35 -0.72
CA ALA A 140 4.20 18.05 -1.27
C ALA A 140 5.52 17.61 -0.63
N ASP A 141 5.47 17.02 0.57
CA ASP A 141 6.62 16.48 1.28
C ASP A 141 6.99 15.06 0.79
N GLU A 142 6.06 14.31 0.20
CA GLU A 142 6.27 12.93 -0.26
C GLU A 142 7.41 12.79 -1.29
N PRO A 143 8.33 11.80 -1.13
CA PRO A 143 9.51 11.65 -1.98
C PRO A 143 9.23 10.93 -3.30
N GLY A 144 7.99 10.50 -3.54
CA GLY A 144 7.57 9.82 -4.77
C GLY A 144 7.85 10.66 -6.01
N ALA A 145 8.35 10.03 -7.08
CA ALA A 145 8.70 10.71 -8.33
C ALA A 145 7.47 11.25 -9.10
N ASN A 146 6.28 10.73 -8.82
CA ASN A 146 5.05 11.15 -9.47
C ASN A 146 4.24 12.05 -8.52
N LEU A 147 4.44 13.37 -8.63
CA LEU A 147 3.80 14.36 -7.75
C LEU A 147 2.27 14.31 -7.80
N PHE A 148 1.68 13.96 -8.96
CA PHE A 148 0.24 13.82 -9.08
C PHE A 148 -0.29 12.63 -8.26
N MET A 149 0.44 11.50 -8.24
CA MET A 149 0.12 10.39 -7.34
C MET A 149 0.27 10.80 -5.88
N ASN A 150 1.33 11.54 -5.53
CA ASN A 150 1.55 12.00 -4.15
C ASN A 150 0.35 12.81 -3.65
N LEU A 151 -0.14 13.75 -4.47
CA LEU A 151 -1.34 14.54 -4.15
C LEU A 151 -2.56 13.63 -3.91
N LEU A 152 -2.90 12.79 -4.89
CA LEU A 152 -4.15 12.05 -4.83
C LEU A 152 -4.17 10.97 -3.74
N LEU A 153 -3.04 10.36 -3.40
CA LEU A 153 -2.97 9.35 -2.36
C LEU A 153 -3.11 9.91 -0.94
N ASN A 154 -2.90 11.22 -0.77
CA ASN A 154 -3.12 11.92 0.51
C ASN A 154 -4.54 12.49 0.64
N LEU A 155 -5.31 12.56 -0.45
CA LEU A 155 -6.65 13.15 -0.44
C LEU A 155 -7.74 12.07 -0.33
N ASP A 156 -8.73 12.30 0.52
CA ASP A 156 -9.95 11.51 0.53
C ASP A 156 -10.92 11.97 -0.58
N LEU A 157 -11.01 11.17 -1.63
CA LEU A 157 -11.88 11.44 -2.78
C LEU A 157 -13.23 10.72 -2.71
N THR A 158 -13.50 9.92 -1.68
CA THR A 158 -14.72 9.09 -1.58
C THR A 158 -16.00 9.92 -1.61
N HIS A 159 -15.96 11.13 -1.05
CA HIS A 159 -17.09 12.06 -1.06
C HIS A 159 -17.48 12.62 -2.43
N PHE A 160 -16.65 12.42 -3.46
CA PHE A 160 -16.95 12.87 -4.82
C PHE A 160 -17.71 11.83 -5.64
N GLU A 161 -17.89 10.59 -5.16
CA GLU A 161 -18.58 9.55 -5.93
C GLU A 161 -20.05 9.93 -6.24
N GLU A 162 -20.68 10.64 -5.31
CA GLU A 162 -22.06 11.11 -5.38
C GLU A 162 -22.19 12.56 -5.90
N ARG A 163 -21.07 13.21 -6.27
CA ARG A 163 -21.03 14.60 -6.76
C ARG A 163 -20.80 14.69 -8.27
N PRO A 164 -21.08 15.85 -8.89
CA PRO A 164 -20.67 16.13 -10.27
C PRO A 164 -19.15 16.01 -10.46
N GLU A 165 -18.68 15.53 -11.61
CA GLU A 165 -17.25 15.40 -11.90
C GLU A 165 -16.52 16.76 -11.94
N GLU A 166 -17.24 17.84 -12.23
CA GLU A 166 -16.71 19.19 -12.21
C GLU A 166 -16.23 19.60 -10.82
N ASP A 167 -16.92 19.16 -9.76
CA ASP A 167 -16.51 19.44 -8.37
C ASP A 167 -15.17 18.78 -8.07
N LEU A 168 -14.98 17.53 -8.49
CA LEU A 168 -13.72 16.80 -8.31
C LEU A 168 -12.59 17.47 -9.12
N GLY A 169 -12.86 17.87 -10.36
CA GLY A 169 -11.88 18.56 -11.21
C GLY A 169 -11.45 19.89 -10.60
N LYS A 170 -12.40 20.68 -10.12
CA LYS A 170 -12.13 21.95 -9.44
C LYS A 170 -11.37 21.75 -8.13
N PHE A 171 -11.75 20.76 -7.34
CA PHE A 171 -11.03 20.41 -6.11
C PHE A 171 -9.56 20.06 -6.38
N ILE A 172 -9.29 19.17 -7.33
CA ILE A 172 -7.92 18.76 -7.68
C ILE A 172 -7.11 19.95 -8.21
N TYR A 173 -7.72 20.82 -9.02
CA TYR A 173 -7.06 22.04 -9.53
C TYR A 173 -6.65 23.00 -8.40
N LEU A 174 -7.54 23.25 -7.44
CA LEU A 174 -7.25 24.10 -6.29
C LEU A 174 -6.19 23.46 -5.37
N ALA A 175 -6.27 22.14 -5.17
CA ALA A 175 -5.29 21.38 -4.41
C ALA A 175 -3.90 21.41 -5.06
N GLN A 176 -3.80 21.26 -6.39
CA GLN A 176 -2.55 21.48 -7.13
C GLN A 176 -2.02 22.90 -6.91
N GLY A 177 -2.90 23.90 -6.95
CA GLY A 177 -2.53 25.30 -6.72
C GLY A 177 -1.82 25.48 -5.39
N MET A 178 -2.39 24.97 -4.30
CA MET A 178 -1.75 24.99 -2.98
C MET A 178 -0.47 24.16 -2.96
N PHE A 179 -0.51 22.90 -3.42
CA PHE A 179 0.64 21.99 -3.46
C PHE A 179 1.88 22.66 -4.06
N ASN A 180 1.72 23.32 -5.22
CA ASN A 180 2.82 23.94 -5.94
C ASN A 180 3.41 25.17 -5.22
N HIS A 181 2.68 25.75 -4.26
CA HIS A 181 3.09 26.91 -3.45
C HIS A 181 3.39 26.54 -1.98
N SER A 182 3.30 25.26 -1.62
CA SER A 182 3.66 24.78 -0.28
C SER A 182 5.16 24.50 -0.19
N ARG A 183 5.78 24.91 0.92
CA ARG A 183 7.17 24.57 1.27
C ARG A 183 7.28 23.06 1.41
N SER A 184 8.33 22.47 0.83
CA SER A 184 8.44 21.02 0.68
C SER A 184 9.79 20.46 1.12
N TRP A 185 9.77 19.33 1.83
CA TRP A 185 10.96 18.61 2.30
C TRP A 185 11.84 18.14 1.14
N ILE A 186 11.23 17.58 0.09
CA ILE A 186 11.95 17.07 -1.09
C ILE A 186 12.57 18.17 -1.96
N HIS A 187 12.28 19.43 -1.62
CA HIS A 187 12.84 20.63 -2.24
C HIS A 187 13.68 21.48 -1.27
N ARG A 188 14.04 20.94 -0.09
CA ARG A 188 14.83 21.65 0.93
C ARG A 188 14.20 22.99 1.34
N GLY A 189 12.89 22.98 1.57
CA GLY A 189 12.11 24.15 1.99
C GLY A 189 11.74 25.10 0.85
N ARG A 190 12.06 24.79 -0.40
CA ARG A 190 11.48 25.50 -1.56
C ARG A 190 10.09 24.97 -1.85
N THR A 191 9.29 25.78 -2.53
CA THR A 191 8.05 25.27 -3.14
C THR A 191 8.38 24.48 -4.42
N PRO A 192 7.51 23.57 -4.87
CA PRO A 192 7.68 22.90 -6.17
C PRO A 192 7.87 23.89 -7.34
N LEU A 193 7.17 25.03 -7.33
CA LEU A 193 7.34 26.10 -8.31
C LEU A 193 8.73 26.75 -8.25
N GLU A 194 9.21 27.12 -7.06
CA GLU A 194 10.55 27.71 -6.88
C GLU A 194 11.69 26.74 -7.24
N ALA A 195 11.41 25.43 -7.18
CA ALA A 195 12.35 24.37 -7.53
C ALA A 195 12.31 23.96 -9.01
N ASP A 196 11.45 24.57 -9.83
CA ASP A 196 11.23 24.20 -11.24
C ASP A 196 10.76 22.74 -11.42
N GLU A 197 10.02 22.24 -10.42
CA GLU A 197 9.44 20.90 -10.40
C GLU A 197 7.94 20.95 -10.03
N PRO A 198 7.10 21.76 -10.71
CA PRO A 198 5.69 21.86 -10.36
C PRO A 198 4.95 20.54 -10.64
N LEU A 199 3.96 20.23 -9.80
CA LEU A 199 2.92 19.26 -10.11
C LEU A 199 2.15 19.76 -11.34
N VAL A 200 2.10 18.92 -12.37
CA VAL A 200 1.31 19.14 -13.60
C VAL A 200 0.17 18.14 -13.65
N LEU A 201 -1.04 18.63 -13.89
CA LEU A 201 -2.22 17.79 -14.01
C LEU A 201 -2.27 17.11 -15.39
N PRO A 202 -2.79 15.87 -15.48
CA PRO A 202 -3.04 15.23 -16.77
C PRO A 202 -4.09 16.01 -17.59
N ASP A 203 -3.80 16.28 -18.86
CA ASP A 203 -4.64 17.07 -19.77
C ASP A 203 -5.00 16.31 -21.07
N ALA A 204 -5.03 14.97 -21.04
CA ALA A 204 -5.56 14.22 -22.17
C ALA A 204 -7.08 14.12 -22.07
N SER A 205 -7.80 14.70 -23.02
CA SER A 205 -9.24 14.50 -23.14
C SER A 205 -9.55 13.12 -23.73
N ILE A 206 -10.49 12.43 -23.09
CA ILE A 206 -11.00 11.13 -23.56
C ILE A 206 -12.36 11.32 -24.17
N ARG A 207 -12.60 10.68 -25.31
CA ARG A 207 -13.82 10.84 -26.11
C ARG A 207 -14.93 9.85 -25.72
N PHE A 208 -15.12 9.62 -24.42
CA PHE A 208 -16.25 8.84 -23.92
C PHE A 208 -17.23 9.73 -23.19
N THR A 209 -18.49 9.29 -23.13
CA THR A 209 -19.46 9.86 -22.20
C THR A 209 -19.03 9.55 -20.77
N GLU A 210 -19.39 10.44 -19.83
CA GLU A 210 -19.15 10.25 -18.40
C GLU A 210 -19.62 8.86 -17.91
N ALA A 211 -20.83 8.47 -18.28
CA ALA A 211 -21.40 7.17 -17.92
C ALA A 211 -20.55 5.98 -18.39
N LYS A 212 -20.01 6.05 -19.62
CA LYS A 212 -19.14 4.99 -20.14
C LYS A 212 -17.79 4.99 -19.44
N THR A 213 -17.21 6.17 -19.18
CA THR A 213 -15.97 6.32 -18.41
C THR A 213 -16.10 5.68 -17.03
N ARG A 214 -17.16 5.99 -16.28
CA ARG A 214 -17.43 5.40 -14.97
C ARG A 214 -17.61 3.87 -15.05
N GLU A 215 -18.30 3.36 -16.07
CA GLU A 215 -18.42 1.90 -16.26
C GLU A 215 -17.04 1.25 -16.51
N LEU A 216 -16.21 1.83 -17.37
CA LEU A 216 -14.87 1.31 -17.65
C LEU A 216 -13.96 1.31 -16.43
N ILE A 217 -13.98 2.39 -15.63
CA ILE A 217 -13.23 2.46 -14.36
C ILE A 217 -13.68 1.34 -13.41
N ARG A 218 -14.99 1.11 -13.28
CA ARG A 218 -15.52 0.02 -12.44
C ARG A 218 -15.07 -1.37 -12.89
N TYR A 219 -14.98 -1.61 -14.20
CA TYR A 219 -14.40 -2.85 -14.72
C TYR A 219 -12.91 -2.97 -14.39
N ILE A 220 -12.15 -1.88 -14.55
CA ILE A 220 -10.72 -1.88 -14.20
C ILE A 220 -10.54 -2.20 -12.72
N GLN A 221 -11.28 -1.52 -11.83
CA GLN A 221 -11.27 -1.78 -10.38
C GLN A 221 -11.57 -3.24 -10.07
N ALA A 222 -12.71 -3.75 -10.57
CA ALA A 222 -13.13 -5.14 -10.33
C ALA A 222 -12.08 -6.17 -10.77
N LEU A 223 -11.54 -6.02 -11.98
CA LEU A 223 -10.59 -6.97 -12.54
C LEU A 223 -9.23 -6.87 -11.84
N VAL A 224 -8.78 -5.67 -11.46
CA VAL A 224 -7.53 -5.50 -10.72
C VAL A 224 -7.65 -6.05 -9.30
N HIS A 225 -8.76 -5.83 -8.59
CA HIS A 225 -8.96 -6.43 -7.28
C HIS A 225 -9.05 -7.96 -7.34
N LEU A 226 -9.63 -8.52 -8.41
CA LEU A 226 -9.75 -9.97 -8.59
C LEU A 226 -8.43 -10.64 -9.02
N TYR A 227 -7.57 -9.96 -9.78
CA TYR A 227 -6.39 -10.58 -10.43
C TYR A 227 -5.03 -9.97 -10.05
N GLY A 228 -5.02 -8.82 -9.38
CA GLY A 228 -3.82 -8.05 -9.02
C GLY A 228 -3.18 -7.31 -10.19
N VAL A 229 -2.95 -7.98 -11.32
CA VAL A 229 -2.34 -7.42 -12.55
C VAL A 229 -3.12 -7.85 -13.77
N VAL A 230 -3.58 -6.87 -14.56
CA VAL A 230 -4.42 -7.13 -15.73
C VAL A 230 -3.97 -6.30 -16.93
N PRO A 231 -3.56 -6.94 -18.04
CA PRO A 231 -3.30 -6.23 -19.29
C PRO A 231 -4.54 -5.47 -19.77
N ALA A 232 -4.37 -4.24 -20.28
CA ALA A 232 -5.48 -3.47 -20.83
C ALA A 232 -6.25 -4.23 -21.93
N SER A 233 -5.55 -5.03 -22.75
CA SER A 233 -6.16 -5.90 -23.75
C SER A 233 -7.11 -6.94 -23.14
N LYS A 234 -6.78 -7.50 -21.97
CA LYS A 234 -7.62 -8.48 -21.28
C LYS A 234 -8.86 -7.83 -20.66
N ILE A 235 -8.71 -6.61 -20.12
CA ILE A 235 -9.85 -5.83 -19.64
C ILE A 235 -10.81 -5.53 -20.78
N ALA A 236 -10.30 -5.06 -21.92
CA ALA A 236 -11.09 -4.80 -23.12
C ALA A 236 -11.82 -6.07 -23.61
N GLU A 237 -11.14 -7.22 -23.67
CA GLU A 237 -11.73 -8.51 -24.02
C GLU A 237 -12.95 -8.85 -23.14
N ILE A 238 -12.79 -8.79 -21.81
CA ILE A 238 -13.84 -9.15 -20.85
C ILE A 238 -15.00 -8.13 -20.93
N TYR A 239 -14.68 -6.84 -20.98
CA TYR A 239 -15.68 -5.78 -21.11
C TYR A 239 -16.50 -5.94 -22.40
N ASN A 240 -15.85 -6.14 -23.54
CA ASN A 240 -16.54 -6.28 -24.82
C ASN A 240 -17.43 -7.52 -24.85
N ALA A 241 -16.96 -8.64 -24.31
CA ALA A 241 -17.75 -9.87 -24.21
C ALA A 241 -19.01 -9.70 -23.33
N GLN A 242 -18.92 -8.98 -22.21
CA GLN A 242 -20.04 -8.80 -21.27
C GLN A 242 -21.00 -7.66 -21.64
N ASN A 243 -20.59 -6.75 -22.53
CA ASN A 243 -21.38 -5.55 -22.87
C ASN A 243 -21.70 -5.43 -24.36
N ASN A 244 -21.27 -6.39 -25.20
CA ASN A 244 -21.38 -6.32 -26.65
C ASN A 244 -20.83 -4.99 -27.20
N SER A 245 -19.61 -4.64 -26.80
CA SER A 245 -18.92 -3.40 -27.13
C SER A 245 -17.67 -3.66 -27.96
N ASP A 246 -16.97 -2.60 -28.37
CA ASP A 246 -15.73 -2.64 -29.16
C ASP A 246 -14.66 -1.70 -28.59
N VAL A 247 -14.52 -1.70 -27.26
CA VAL A 247 -13.48 -0.91 -26.58
C VAL A 247 -12.12 -1.53 -26.84
N GLN A 248 -11.17 -0.69 -27.23
CA GLN A 248 -9.79 -1.07 -27.50
C GLN A 248 -8.91 -0.84 -26.28
N ALA A 249 -7.84 -1.63 -26.16
CA ALA A 249 -6.88 -1.51 -25.06
C ALA A 249 -6.31 -0.08 -24.94
N ILE A 250 -6.05 0.59 -26.07
CA ILE A 250 -5.50 1.96 -26.09
C ILE A 250 -6.47 2.98 -25.47
N GLU A 251 -7.78 2.76 -25.58
CA GLU A 251 -8.78 3.65 -24.99
C GLU A 251 -8.79 3.52 -23.46
N LEU A 252 -8.57 2.31 -22.93
CA LEU A 252 -8.39 2.09 -21.50
C LEU A 252 -7.10 2.74 -21.00
N LEU A 253 -6.00 2.60 -21.73
CA LEU A 253 -4.73 3.25 -21.39
C LEU A 253 -4.84 4.78 -21.41
N ALA A 254 -5.71 5.34 -22.24
CA ALA A 254 -5.95 6.79 -22.27
C ALA A 254 -6.61 7.30 -20.97
N LEU A 255 -7.39 6.46 -20.25
CA LEU A 255 -8.00 6.81 -18.95
C LEU A 255 -6.98 7.35 -17.96
N THR A 256 -5.78 6.77 -17.91
CA THR A 256 -4.74 7.19 -16.96
C THR A 256 -4.08 8.54 -17.31
N ARG A 257 -4.46 9.16 -18.43
CA ARG A 257 -3.95 10.45 -18.91
C ARG A 257 -4.99 11.57 -18.81
N SER A 258 -6.21 11.25 -18.43
CA SER A 258 -7.27 12.22 -18.16
C SER A 258 -7.38 12.44 -16.66
N LEU A 259 -7.55 13.71 -16.24
CA LEU A 259 -7.55 14.12 -14.84
C LEU A 259 -8.48 13.27 -13.97
N ILE A 260 -9.78 13.26 -14.28
CA ILE A 260 -10.81 12.59 -13.46
C ILE A 260 -10.65 11.06 -13.45
N PRO A 261 -10.55 10.36 -14.59
CA PRO A 261 -10.37 8.91 -14.57
C PRO A 261 -9.06 8.47 -13.92
N ALA A 262 -7.97 9.22 -14.11
CA ALA A 262 -6.72 8.94 -13.43
C ALA A 262 -6.88 9.12 -11.91
N ALA A 263 -7.56 10.17 -11.46
CA ALA A 263 -7.83 10.37 -10.03
C ALA A 263 -8.59 9.19 -9.41
N TRP A 264 -9.64 8.71 -10.06
CA TRP A 264 -10.40 7.56 -9.58
C TRP A 264 -9.57 6.28 -9.49
N LEU A 265 -8.76 5.98 -10.52
CA LEU A 265 -7.90 4.80 -10.52
C LEU A 265 -6.84 4.86 -9.41
N ILE A 266 -6.24 6.04 -9.19
CA ILE A 266 -5.22 6.25 -8.18
C ILE A 266 -5.81 6.12 -6.78
N ASN A 267 -7.01 6.70 -6.55
CA ASN A 267 -7.73 6.57 -5.28
C ASN A 267 -8.05 5.10 -4.98
N SER A 268 -8.37 4.30 -6.00
CA SER A 268 -8.53 2.84 -5.89
C SER A 268 -7.22 2.06 -5.80
N ARG A 269 -6.08 2.73 -5.58
CA ARG A 269 -4.75 2.11 -5.47
C ARG A 269 -4.38 1.31 -6.73
N ILE A 270 -4.74 1.80 -7.91
CA ILE A 270 -4.44 1.19 -9.21
C ILE A 270 -3.45 2.07 -9.97
N SER A 271 -2.39 1.45 -10.47
CA SER A 271 -1.37 2.09 -11.29
C SER A 271 -1.22 1.40 -12.64
N LEU A 272 -0.65 2.08 -13.63
CA LEU A 272 -0.35 1.50 -14.93
C LEU A 272 1.13 1.12 -15.01
N ARG A 273 1.43 -0.15 -15.28
CA ARG A 273 2.79 -0.68 -15.48
C ARG A 273 2.81 -1.57 -16.72
N ASN A 274 3.67 -1.29 -17.69
CA ASN A 274 3.83 -2.09 -18.91
C ASN A 274 2.49 -2.44 -19.60
N GLN A 275 1.64 -1.42 -19.83
CA GLN A 275 0.29 -1.56 -20.41
C GLN A 275 -0.69 -2.44 -19.61
N SER A 276 -0.37 -2.75 -18.36
CA SER A 276 -1.22 -3.48 -17.44
C SER A 276 -1.62 -2.59 -16.27
N PHE A 277 -2.88 -2.68 -15.87
CA PHE A 277 -3.35 -2.10 -14.63
C PHE A 277 -2.93 -3.01 -13.47
N THR A 278 -2.32 -2.44 -12.45
CA THR A 278 -1.64 -3.15 -11.37
C THR A 278 -2.09 -2.55 -10.03
N ALA A 279 -2.53 -3.43 -9.12
CA ALA A 279 -2.78 -3.07 -7.73
C ALA A 279 -1.49 -2.56 -7.07
N GLN A 280 -1.56 -1.45 -6.35
CA GLN A 280 -0.40 -0.80 -5.74
C GLN A 280 0.27 -1.66 -4.66
N ALA A 281 -0.46 -2.60 -4.06
CA ALA A 281 0.09 -3.59 -3.13
C ALA A 281 1.20 -4.46 -3.77
N ILE A 282 1.30 -4.47 -5.11
CA ILE A 282 2.41 -5.07 -5.86
C ILE A 282 3.49 -3.99 -6.02
N THR A 283 4.26 -3.81 -4.95
CA THR A 283 5.15 -2.67 -4.76
C THR A 283 6.44 -2.79 -5.59
N GLY A 284 7.04 -3.98 -5.64
CA GLY A 284 8.34 -4.23 -6.28
C GLY A 284 8.29 -4.78 -7.71
N ARG A 285 9.37 -4.55 -8.47
CA ARG A 285 9.60 -5.22 -9.77
C ARG A 285 9.62 -6.74 -9.63
N GLY A 286 10.24 -7.24 -8.56
CA GLY A 286 10.31 -8.67 -8.24
C GLY A 286 8.94 -9.31 -7.98
N ASP A 287 8.06 -8.63 -7.24
CA ASP A 287 6.71 -9.16 -6.95
C ASP A 287 5.85 -9.24 -8.21
N LEU A 288 5.95 -8.22 -9.08
CA LEU A 288 5.29 -8.21 -10.37
C LEU A 288 5.79 -9.36 -11.27
N GLU A 289 7.10 -9.52 -11.39
CA GLU A 289 7.72 -10.58 -12.19
C GLU A 289 7.38 -11.97 -11.65
N LYS A 290 7.37 -12.14 -10.32
CA LYS A 290 6.95 -13.37 -9.64
C LYS A 290 5.50 -13.71 -9.98
N LEU A 291 4.57 -12.77 -9.76
CA LEU A 291 3.15 -13.00 -10.03
C LEU A 291 2.89 -13.29 -11.51
N GLN A 292 3.56 -12.59 -12.42
CA GLN A 292 3.48 -12.85 -13.86
C GLN A 292 3.96 -14.26 -14.21
N THR A 293 5.04 -14.72 -13.56
CA THR A 293 5.57 -16.07 -13.73
C THR A 293 4.60 -17.13 -13.20
N GLU A 294 4.09 -16.95 -11.99
CA GLU A 294 3.17 -17.90 -11.34
C GLU A 294 1.80 -17.99 -12.04
N THR A 295 1.37 -16.91 -12.67
CA THR A 295 0.10 -16.86 -13.41
C THR A 295 0.23 -17.24 -14.89
N ALA A 296 1.46 -17.44 -15.39
CA ALA A 296 1.71 -17.76 -16.78
C ALA A 296 0.97 -19.03 -17.21
N GLY A 297 0.23 -18.95 -18.32
CA GLY A 297 -0.55 -20.07 -18.87
C GLY A 297 -1.84 -20.42 -18.10
N LYS A 298 -2.09 -19.82 -16.92
CA LYS A 298 -3.35 -20.05 -16.19
C LYS A 298 -4.52 -19.32 -16.88
N PRO A 299 -5.71 -19.92 -16.98
CA PRO A 299 -6.91 -19.22 -17.43
C PRO A 299 -7.35 -18.19 -16.37
N TYR A 300 -8.08 -17.16 -16.82
CA TYR A 300 -8.75 -16.25 -15.90
C TYR A 300 -10.08 -16.86 -15.44
N TYR A 301 -10.39 -16.74 -14.14
CA TYR A 301 -11.75 -16.90 -13.65
C TYR A 301 -12.58 -15.69 -14.07
N ILE A 302 -13.53 -15.85 -14.98
CA ILE A 302 -14.39 -14.75 -15.46
C ILE A 302 -15.80 -14.97 -14.88
N PRO A 303 -16.19 -14.27 -13.81
CA PRO A 303 -17.54 -14.36 -13.26
C PRO A 303 -18.55 -13.60 -14.14
N GLU A 304 -19.84 -13.84 -13.89
CA GLU A 304 -20.92 -13.07 -14.52
C GLU A 304 -20.81 -11.58 -14.20
N LYS A 305 -21.32 -10.70 -15.09
CA LYS A 305 -21.17 -9.24 -14.97
C LYS A 305 -21.54 -8.69 -13.58
N GLN A 306 -22.67 -9.15 -13.03
CA GLN A 306 -23.16 -8.66 -11.74
C GLN A 306 -22.24 -9.06 -10.58
N GLU A 307 -21.67 -10.27 -10.63
CA GLU A 307 -20.71 -10.76 -9.64
C GLU A 307 -19.38 -10.03 -9.77
N LEU A 308 -18.87 -9.89 -11.02
CA LEU A 308 -17.63 -9.16 -11.30
C LEU A 308 -17.67 -7.75 -10.70
N LEU A 309 -18.72 -7.00 -10.96
CA LEU A 309 -18.81 -5.59 -10.54
C LEU A 309 -18.91 -5.39 -9.03
N ARG A 310 -19.08 -6.45 -8.23
CA ARG A 310 -18.96 -6.37 -6.76
C ARG A 310 -17.53 -6.13 -6.33
N TYR A 311 -16.56 -6.71 -7.05
CA TYR A 311 -15.13 -6.51 -6.83
C TYR A 311 -14.66 -5.08 -7.14
N ALA A 312 -15.49 -4.22 -7.74
CA ALA A 312 -15.12 -2.82 -7.93
C ALA A 312 -14.96 -2.07 -6.59
N LYS A 313 -15.64 -2.54 -5.53
CA LYS A 313 -15.42 -2.08 -4.17
C LYS A 313 -14.14 -2.68 -3.62
N ASP A 314 -13.28 -1.86 -3.07
CA ASP A 314 -11.96 -2.23 -2.55
C ASP A 314 -12.03 -3.13 -1.30
N ASP A 315 -13.08 -2.99 -0.50
CA ASP A 315 -13.35 -3.78 0.70
C ASP A 315 -14.17 -5.05 0.45
N TYR A 316 -14.54 -5.32 -0.81
CA TYR A 316 -15.36 -6.47 -1.13
C TYR A 316 -14.56 -7.76 -1.17
N PHE A 317 -15.04 -8.75 -0.41
CA PHE A 317 -14.62 -10.13 -0.51
C PHE A 317 -15.83 -11.04 -0.68
N GLU A 318 -15.64 -12.14 -1.40
CA GLU A 318 -16.67 -13.15 -1.60
C GLU A 318 -17.09 -13.76 -0.24
N GLU A 319 -18.37 -13.70 0.08
CA GLU A 319 -18.91 -14.35 1.27
C GLU A 319 -19.11 -15.84 0.99
N THR A 320 -18.30 -16.65 1.65
CA THR A 320 -18.34 -18.11 1.53
C THR A 320 -18.82 -18.74 2.84
N LEU A 321 -19.31 -19.98 2.77
CA LEU A 321 -19.65 -20.75 3.97
C LEU A 321 -18.43 -20.93 4.89
N GLN A 322 -17.23 -21.03 4.32
CA GLN A 322 -15.96 -21.19 5.03
C GLN A 322 -15.55 -19.90 5.75
N SER A 323 -15.61 -18.75 5.08
CA SER A 323 -15.34 -17.46 5.74
C SER A 323 -16.34 -17.16 6.85
N GLU A 324 -17.61 -17.55 6.67
CA GLU A 324 -18.65 -17.38 7.69
C GLU A 324 -18.47 -18.33 8.88
N ALA A 325 -18.01 -19.56 8.63
CA ALA A 325 -17.66 -20.50 9.70
C ALA A 325 -16.51 -19.96 10.56
N LEU A 326 -15.45 -19.43 9.93
CA LEU A 326 -14.35 -18.78 10.63
C LEU A 326 -14.83 -17.56 11.43
N ARG A 327 -15.62 -16.67 10.81
CA ARG A 327 -16.18 -15.48 11.46
C ARG A 327 -16.97 -15.82 12.72
N LYS A 328 -17.90 -16.79 12.63
CA LYS A 328 -18.73 -17.22 13.77
C LYS A 328 -17.90 -17.83 14.89
N TYR A 329 -16.88 -18.59 14.57
CA TYR A 329 -15.98 -19.17 15.57
C TYR A 329 -15.21 -18.06 16.28
N THR A 330 -14.56 -17.17 15.53
CA THR A 330 -13.70 -16.13 16.13
C THR A 330 -14.49 -15.07 16.88
N GLU A 331 -15.72 -14.75 16.45
CA GLU A 331 -16.65 -13.92 17.21
C GLU A 331 -16.90 -14.49 18.61
N ARG A 332 -17.21 -15.78 18.72
CA ARG A 332 -17.56 -16.42 19.99
C ARG A 332 -16.37 -16.54 20.93
N HIS A 333 -15.19 -16.85 20.39
CA HIS A 333 -14.03 -17.23 21.17
C HIS A 333 -13.05 -16.09 21.44
N PHE A 334 -12.93 -15.11 20.54
CA PHE A 334 -11.90 -14.06 20.62
C PHE A 334 -12.49 -12.65 20.58
N PHE A 335 -13.58 -12.41 19.84
CA PHE A 335 -14.11 -11.07 19.59
C PHE A 335 -15.52 -10.83 20.14
N ARG A 336 -15.89 -11.54 21.22
CA ARG A 336 -17.25 -11.44 21.78
C ARG A 336 -17.56 -10.00 22.21
N GLY A 337 -18.63 -9.43 21.66
CA GLY A 337 -19.01 -8.04 21.91
C GLY A 337 -18.13 -6.99 21.21
N ARG A 338 -17.24 -7.41 20.30
CA ARG A 338 -16.29 -6.56 19.57
C ARG A 338 -16.45 -6.73 18.05
N PRO A 339 -17.61 -6.40 17.47
CA PRO A 339 -17.89 -6.64 16.04
C PRO A 339 -17.00 -5.83 15.09
N LYS A 340 -16.54 -4.64 15.50
CA LYS A 340 -15.60 -3.83 14.71
C LYS A 340 -14.24 -4.51 14.59
N ASP A 341 -13.66 -4.93 15.72
CA ASP A 341 -12.40 -5.68 15.76
C ASP A 341 -12.47 -6.94 14.91
N LEU A 342 -13.59 -7.69 15.01
CA LEU A 342 -13.83 -8.87 14.19
C LEU A 342 -13.87 -8.54 12.70
N SER A 343 -14.54 -7.46 12.30
CA SER A 343 -14.61 -7.05 10.89
C SER A 343 -13.24 -6.72 10.33
N VAL A 344 -12.44 -5.95 11.08
CA VAL A 344 -11.06 -5.60 10.69
C VAL A 344 -10.19 -6.86 10.60
N TRP A 345 -10.30 -7.76 11.57
CA TRP A 345 -9.56 -9.02 11.60
C TRP A 345 -9.94 -9.94 10.43
N MET A 346 -11.23 -10.06 10.10
CA MET A 346 -11.69 -10.84 8.94
C MET A 346 -11.20 -10.25 7.62
N GLY A 347 -11.22 -8.92 7.48
CA GLY A 347 -10.65 -8.24 6.31
C GLY A 347 -9.15 -8.52 6.16
N HIS A 348 -8.40 -8.54 7.26
CA HIS A 348 -6.99 -8.94 7.23
C HIS A 348 -6.80 -10.40 6.80
N ALA A 349 -7.62 -11.32 7.33
CA ALA A 349 -7.58 -12.73 6.95
C ALA A 349 -7.83 -12.94 5.45
N GLN A 350 -8.77 -12.20 4.86
CA GLN A 350 -9.08 -12.26 3.44
C GLN A 350 -7.96 -11.67 2.57
N ASN A 351 -7.35 -10.55 2.99
CA ASN A 351 -6.18 -9.99 2.32
C ASN A 351 -5.00 -10.96 2.29
N LEU A 352 -4.74 -11.67 3.41
CA LEU A 352 -3.69 -12.69 3.47
C LEU A 352 -3.94 -13.84 2.47
N CYS A 353 -5.20 -14.22 2.25
CA CYS A 353 -5.56 -15.21 1.23
C CYS A 353 -5.27 -14.68 -0.18
N LEU A 354 -5.66 -13.44 -0.47
CA LEU A 354 -5.58 -12.84 -1.80
C LEU A 354 -4.16 -12.84 -2.39
N HIS A 355 -3.16 -12.59 -1.54
CA HIS A 355 -1.74 -12.53 -1.90
C HIS A 355 -1.05 -13.89 -2.06
N GLY A 356 -1.73 -15.00 -1.77
CA GLY A 356 -1.17 -16.34 -1.93
C GLY A 356 0.01 -16.64 -1.00
N TYR A 357 0.05 -16.03 0.20
CA TYR A 357 1.08 -16.32 1.20
C TYR A 357 1.08 -17.81 1.59
N PRO A 358 2.24 -18.38 1.94
CA PRO A 358 2.29 -19.73 2.52
C PRO A 358 1.32 -19.83 3.71
N PRO A 359 0.40 -20.80 3.75
CA PRO A 359 -0.70 -20.82 4.74
C PRO A 359 -0.25 -20.72 6.20
N ALA A 360 0.89 -21.33 6.55
CA ALA A 360 1.44 -21.25 7.90
C ALA A 360 1.94 -19.84 8.27
N GLN A 361 2.57 -19.12 7.32
CA GLN A 361 3.02 -17.74 7.53
C GLN A 361 1.82 -16.81 7.64
N ALA A 362 0.85 -16.95 6.74
CA ALA A 362 -0.40 -16.20 6.77
C ALA A 362 -1.12 -16.39 8.12
N PHE A 363 -1.18 -17.63 8.62
CA PHE A 363 -1.79 -17.92 9.91
C PHE A 363 -1.06 -17.25 11.07
N SER A 364 0.27 -17.26 11.10
CA SER A 364 1.06 -16.57 12.13
C SER A 364 0.77 -15.07 12.14
N SER A 365 0.85 -14.43 10.97
CA SER A 365 0.55 -12.99 10.83
C SER A 365 -0.87 -12.64 11.27
N LEU A 366 -1.84 -13.52 10.97
CA LEU A 366 -3.24 -13.33 11.37
C LEU A 366 -3.44 -13.37 12.90
N LEU A 367 -2.72 -14.24 13.61
CA LEU A 367 -2.75 -14.31 15.08
C LEU A 367 -2.11 -13.07 15.70
N GLU A 368 -0.94 -12.67 15.21
CA GLU A 368 -0.21 -11.49 15.67
C GLU A 368 -1.04 -10.23 15.49
N PHE A 369 -1.63 -10.03 14.30
CA PHE A 369 -2.48 -8.88 13.99
C PHE A 369 -3.69 -8.78 14.93
N GLY A 370 -4.33 -9.91 15.25
CA GLY A 370 -5.48 -9.95 16.14
C GLY A 370 -5.15 -9.95 17.64
N GLY A 371 -3.88 -10.07 18.02
CA GLY A 371 -3.49 -10.37 19.40
C GLY A 371 -4.12 -11.65 19.93
N ILE A 372 -4.38 -12.63 19.05
CA ILE A 372 -5.08 -13.86 19.39
C ILE A 372 -4.10 -14.88 19.95
N VAL A 373 -4.37 -15.35 21.16
CA VAL A 373 -3.65 -16.46 21.77
C VAL A 373 -4.66 -17.58 22.07
N PRO A 374 -4.65 -18.68 21.29
CA PRO A 374 -5.49 -19.83 21.59
C PRO A 374 -5.18 -20.41 22.98
N ALA A 375 -6.21 -20.77 23.74
CA ALA A 375 -6.11 -21.26 25.10
C ALA A 375 -5.65 -22.72 25.20
N SER A 376 -5.65 -23.47 24.10
CA SER A 376 -5.22 -24.88 24.05
C SER A 376 -4.80 -25.30 22.65
N GLU A 377 -4.04 -26.41 22.55
CA GLU A 377 -3.71 -27.03 21.26
C GLU A 377 -4.95 -27.39 20.44
N GLN A 378 -6.03 -27.79 21.10
CA GLN A 378 -7.28 -28.12 20.42
C GLN A 378 -7.88 -26.88 19.76
N GLN A 379 -7.92 -25.75 20.47
CA GLN A 379 -8.42 -24.49 19.92
C GLN A 379 -7.53 -23.99 18.77
N THR A 380 -6.21 -24.19 18.88
CA THR A 380 -5.27 -23.88 17.79
C THR A 380 -5.58 -24.70 16.55
N ARG A 381 -5.80 -26.02 16.68
CA ARG A 381 -6.13 -26.90 15.54
C ARG A 381 -7.43 -26.49 14.87
N GLU A 382 -8.49 -26.26 15.64
CA GLU A 382 -9.79 -25.83 15.10
C GLU A 382 -9.68 -24.52 14.31
N LEU A 383 -8.93 -23.55 14.85
CA LEU A 383 -8.73 -22.28 14.16
C LEU A 383 -7.90 -22.44 12.87
N ILE A 384 -6.87 -23.28 12.88
CA ILE A 384 -6.09 -23.62 11.68
C ILE A 384 -6.98 -24.25 10.60
N GLU A 385 -7.81 -25.22 10.98
CA GLU A 385 -8.70 -25.91 10.05
C GLU A 385 -9.68 -24.93 9.39
N LEU A 386 -10.35 -24.09 10.19
CA LEU A 386 -11.28 -23.07 9.68
C LEU A 386 -10.59 -22.06 8.76
N PHE A 387 -9.39 -21.60 9.15
CA PHE A 387 -8.62 -20.66 8.33
C PHE A 387 -8.18 -21.31 7.01
N PHE A 388 -7.67 -22.54 7.04
CA PHE A 388 -7.19 -23.24 5.84
C PHE A 388 -8.35 -23.60 4.91
N ASP A 389 -9.52 -23.93 5.45
CA ASP A 389 -10.72 -24.12 4.65
C ASP A 389 -11.12 -22.83 3.91
N MET A 390 -11.07 -21.68 4.59
CA MET A 390 -11.30 -20.38 3.94
C MET A 390 -10.25 -20.07 2.87
N VAL A 391 -8.96 -20.28 3.14
CA VAL A 391 -7.86 -20.09 2.18
C VAL A 391 -8.09 -20.91 0.91
N ASN A 392 -8.48 -22.18 1.06
CA ASN A 392 -8.71 -23.09 -0.06
C ASN A 392 -9.91 -22.73 -0.94
N HIS A 393 -10.85 -21.91 -0.41
CA HIS A 393 -12.10 -21.51 -1.08
C HIS A 393 -12.15 -20.02 -1.40
N SER A 394 -11.07 -19.28 -1.17
CA SER A 394 -10.97 -17.86 -1.51
C SER A 394 -10.26 -17.66 -2.85
N ARG A 395 -10.64 -16.60 -3.58
CA ARG A 395 -9.99 -16.22 -4.85
C ARG A 395 -8.61 -15.67 -4.55
N THR A 396 -7.65 -15.95 -5.44
CA THR A 396 -6.25 -15.57 -5.24
C THR A 396 -5.66 -15.00 -6.54
N TRP A 397 -4.73 -14.04 -6.42
CA TRP A 397 -4.12 -13.40 -7.58
C TRP A 397 -3.23 -14.37 -8.36
N ASP A 398 -2.44 -15.20 -7.68
CA ASP A 398 -1.56 -16.20 -8.30
C ASP A 398 -2.34 -17.25 -9.12
N ASN A 399 -3.64 -17.41 -8.85
CA ASN A 399 -4.53 -18.28 -9.62
C ASN A 399 -5.50 -17.52 -10.55
N ARG A 400 -5.23 -16.25 -10.86
CA ARG A 400 -6.05 -15.41 -11.75
C ARG A 400 -7.54 -15.42 -11.36
N GLY A 401 -7.82 -15.25 -10.07
CA GLY A 401 -9.17 -15.20 -9.53
C GLY A 401 -9.82 -16.57 -9.32
N HIS A 402 -9.14 -17.68 -9.59
CA HIS A 402 -9.62 -19.00 -9.19
C HIS A 402 -9.32 -19.27 -7.70
N THR A 403 -10.12 -20.15 -7.09
CA THR A 403 -9.77 -20.72 -5.78
C THR A 403 -8.77 -21.88 -5.93
N PRO A 404 -7.95 -22.17 -4.90
CA PRO A 404 -7.10 -23.36 -4.89
C PRO A 404 -7.87 -24.67 -5.15
N VAL A 405 -9.10 -24.80 -4.64
CA VAL A 405 -9.97 -25.97 -4.91
C VAL A 405 -10.35 -26.07 -6.39
N GLU A 406 -10.73 -24.96 -7.03
CA GLU A 406 -11.04 -24.94 -8.46
C GLU A 406 -9.83 -25.31 -9.32
N MET A 407 -8.65 -24.78 -8.98
CA MET A 407 -7.42 -25.06 -9.71
C MET A 407 -7.03 -26.54 -9.63
N ARG A 408 -7.13 -27.15 -8.45
CA ARG A 408 -6.90 -28.60 -8.28
C ARG A 408 -7.86 -29.45 -9.10
N LYS A 409 -9.15 -29.09 -9.12
CA LYS A 409 -10.18 -29.78 -9.93
C LYS A 409 -9.92 -29.64 -11.45
N ARG A 410 -9.29 -28.55 -11.90
CA ARG A 410 -8.90 -28.38 -13.30
C ARG A 410 -7.66 -29.20 -13.65
N GLN A 411 -6.64 -29.20 -12.80
CA GLN A 411 -5.43 -30.01 -12.99
C GLN A 411 -5.73 -31.50 -13.03
N SER A 412 -6.68 -31.99 -12.23
CA SER A 412 -7.12 -33.39 -12.27
C SER A 412 -7.93 -33.76 -13.52
N ARG A 413 -8.45 -32.77 -14.27
CA ARG A 413 -9.24 -32.95 -15.51
C ARG A 413 -8.42 -32.79 -16.80
N MET A 414 -7.20 -32.29 -16.74
CA MET A 414 -6.29 -32.32 -17.88
C MET A 414 -5.73 -33.74 -18.04
N PRO A 415 -5.92 -34.41 -19.18
CA PRO A 415 -5.15 -35.62 -19.46
C PRO A 415 -3.68 -35.19 -19.51
N LEU A 416 -2.84 -35.80 -18.68
CA LEU A 416 -1.39 -35.68 -18.82
C LEU A 416 -1.03 -36.14 -20.24
N ALA A 417 -0.77 -35.20 -21.13
CA ALA A 417 -0.11 -35.50 -22.37
C ALA A 417 1.31 -35.99 -22.02
N GLY A 418 1.50 -37.30 -22.06
CA GLY A 418 2.82 -37.90 -22.27
C GLY A 418 3.68 -38.23 -21.04
N VAL A 419 3.10 -38.57 -19.89
CA VAL A 419 3.84 -39.33 -18.87
C VAL A 419 3.08 -40.60 -18.56
N GLN A 420 3.64 -41.75 -18.97
CA GLN A 420 3.14 -43.06 -18.57
C GLN A 420 3.14 -43.11 -17.04
N ARG A 421 1.95 -43.13 -16.44
CA ARG A 421 1.77 -43.40 -15.02
C ARG A 421 2.01 -44.90 -14.82
N GLU A 422 3.15 -45.26 -14.25
CA GLU A 422 3.25 -46.56 -13.58
C GLU A 422 2.35 -46.52 -12.34
N GLU A 423 1.46 -47.49 -12.26
CA GLU A 423 0.46 -47.65 -11.20
C GLU A 423 1.16 -47.83 -9.86
N MET A 424 0.81 -46.98 -8.89
CA MET A 424 1.27 -47.09 -7.51
C MET A 424 0.59 -48.28 -6.85
N HIS A 425 1.21 -49.45 -6.93
CA HIS A 425 0.85 -50.62 -6.15
C HIS A 425 0.94 -50.31 -4.66
N SER A 426 -0.12 -50.67 -3.95
CA SER A 426 -0.19 -50.76 -2.48
C SER A 426 1.08 -51.39 -1.90
N THR A 427 1.66 -50.75 -0.89
CA THR A 427 2.82 -51.25 -0.15
C THR A 427 2.52 -52.60 0.49
N ASP A 428 2.87 -53.68 -0.20
CA ASP A 428 3.08 -54.98 0.42
C ASP A 428 4.34 -54.90 1.28
N SER A 429 4.18 -55.15 2.58
CA SER A 429 5.30 -55.35 3.49
C SER A 429 6.22 -56.45 2.90
N ILE A 430 7.45 -56.08 2.53
CA ILE A 430 8.44 -57.03 2.02
C ILE A 430 8.68 -58.10 3.09
N LYS A 431 8.20 -59.32 2.83
CA LYS A 431 8.49 -60.49 3.68
C LYS A 431 9.96 -60.87 3.47
N VAL A 432 10.84 -60.35 4.31
CA VAL A 432 12.26 -60.76 4.35
C VAL A 432 12.36 -62.20 4.85
N GLY A 433 12.98 -63.08 4.05
CA GLY A 433 13.17 -64.48 4.40
C GLY A 433 14.18 -64.64 5.54
N ARG A 434 13.94 -65.63 6.43
CA ARG A 434 14.76 -65.85 7.64
C ARG A 434 16.27 -66.02 7.36
N ASN A 435 16.65 -66.48 6.16
CA ASN A 435 18.04 -66.69 5.76
C ASN A 435 18.59 -65.60 4.82
N ASP A 436 17.80 -64.60 4.45
CA ASP A 436 18.20 -63.51 3.55
C ASP A 436 19.10 -62.48 4.26
N PRO A 437 19.89 -61.68 3.53
CA PRO A 437 20.65 -60.58 4.12
C PRO A 437 19.75 -59.63 4.90
N CYS A 438 20.18 -59.22 6.09
CA CYS A 438 19.37 -58.38 6.97
C CYS A 438 19.26 -56.95 6.41
N PRO A 439 18.05 -56.39 6.29
CA PRO A 439 17.83 -55.08 5.67
C PRO A 439 18.37 -53.90 6.50
N CYS A 440 18.83 -54.13 7.73
CA CYS A 440 19.54 -53.12 8.53
C CYS A 440 20.99 -52.86 8.07
N GLY A 441 21.46 -53.57 7.03
CA GLY A 441 22.79 -53.36 6.45
C GLY A 441 23.93 -54.03 7.21
N SER A 442 23.64 -54.89 8.19
CA SER A 442 24.68 -55.56 9.00
C SER A 442 25.49 -56.64 8.28
N GLY A 443 25.10 -57.01 7.05
CA GLY A 443 25.72 -58.08 6.27
C GLY A 443 25.44 -59.51 6.77
N GLN A 444 24.72 -59.68 7.89
CA GLN A 444 24.36 -60.99 8.43
C GLN A 444 22.98 -61.47 7.91
N LYS A 445 22.71 -62.78 7.98
CA LYS A 445 21.38 -63.33 7.68
C LYS A 445 20.33 -62.82 8.69
N TYR A 446 19.11 -62.54 8.25
CA TYR A 446 18.04 -61.92 9.05
C TYR A 446 17.82 -62.61 10.41
N LYS A 447 17.75 -63.95 10.45
CA LYS A 447 17.60 -64.73 11.70
C LYS A 447 18.73 -64.57 12.73
N LYS A 448 19.89 -64.06 12.33
CA LYS A 448 21.05 -63.86 13.22
C LYS A 448 21.20 -62.40 13.66
N CYS A 449 20.44 -61.48 13.07
CA CYS A 449 20.48 -60.04 13.35
C CYS A 449 19.13 -59.51 13.85
N CYS A 450 18.32 -58.87 13.02
CA CYS A 450 17.03 -58.28 13.44
C CYS A 450 15.92 -59.31 13.67
N GLY A 451 16.08 -60.56 13.23
CA GLY A 451 15.12 -61.64 13.42
C GLY A 451 15.42 -62.57 14.61
N LYS A 452 16.13 -62.06 15.63
CA LYS A 452 16.37 -62.77 16.90
C LYS A 452 15.24 -62.56 17.88
#